data_AF-A0A8T4NV06-F1
#
_entry.id   AF-A0A8T4NV06-F1
#
_cell.length_a   1.000
_cell.length_b   1.000
_cell.length_c   1.000
_cell.angle_alpha   90.00
_cell.angle_beta   90.00
_cell.angle_gamma   90.00
#
_symmetry.space_group_name_H-M   'P 1'
#
loop_
_entity.id
_entity.type
_entity.pdbx_description
1 polymer ?
#
loop_
_entity_poly.entity_id
_entity_poly.type
_entity_poly.pdbx_seq_one_letter_code
_entity_poly.pdbx_strand_id
1 'polypeptide(L)'
;MSFAKPSDEVTFIDEKTENAFDSLSEEDWLKKSIRKAIANLKENAFCGEKIRKELIPKEYIKKYNIDNLFWYPLPNGWRLVYSVLTNHVEILAVIIEYFDHKNYEKRFNY
;
A
#
# COMPACT_ATOMS: atom_id res chain seq x y z
N MET A 1 22.28 7.61 -10.23
CA MET A 1 20.97 8.31 -10.22
C MET A 1 19.91 7.26 -10.41
N SER A 2 19.14 6.96 -9.36
CA SER A 2 18.07 5.95 -9.42
C SER A 2 16.86 6.58 -10.09
N PHE A 3 16.55 6.16 -11.32
CA PHE A 3 15.32 6.56 -11.99
C PHE A 3 14.17 5.81 -11.31
N ALA A 4 13.54 6.45 -10.32
CA ALA A 4 12.21 6.04 -9.89
C ALA A 4 11.30 6.15 -11.11
N LYS A 5 10.74 5.03 -11.56
CA LYS A 5 9.72 5.05 -12.59
C LYS A 5 8.39 5.42 -11.94
N PRO A 6 7.64 6.40 -12.48
CA PRO A 6 6.30 6.73 -11.99
C PRO A 6 5.36 5.54 -12.13
N SER A 7 4.34 5.47 -11.27
CA SER A 7 3.26 4.50 -11.42
C SER A 7 2.17 5.12 -12.30
N ASP A 8 1.85 4.45 -13.39
CA ASP A 8 0.80 4.90 -14.31
C ASP A 8 -0.58 4.80 -13.64
N GLU A 9 -0.72 3.91 -12.65
CA GLU A 9 -1.96 3.70 -11.92
C GLU A 9 -1.71 3.32 -10.45
N VAL A 10 -2.63 3.74 -9.57
CA VAL A 10 -2.71 3.31 -8.16
C VAL A 10 -4.15 2.90 -7.89
N THR A 11 -4.36 1.67 -7.41
CA THR A 11 -5.69 1.10 -7.17
C THR A 11 -5.78 0.42 -5.80
N PHE A 12 -7.00 0.15 -5.32
CA PHE A 12 -7.24 -0.66 -4.13
C PHE A 12 -7.42 -2.14 -4.51
N ILE A 13 -7.03 -3.04 -3.60
CA ILE A 13 -7.09 -4.48 -3.87
C ILE A 13 -8.52 -5.02 -3.93
N ASP A 14 -9.44 -4.43 -3.18
CA ASP A 14 -10.84 -4.82 -3.13
C ASP A 14 -11.74 -3.64 -2.77
N GLU A 15 -13.01 -3.73 -3.18
CA GLU A 15 -14.04 -2.73 -2.93
C GLU A 15 -14.22 -2.44 -1.44
N LYS A 16 -13.98 -3.43 -0.57
CA LYS A 16 -14.11 -3.22 0.88
C LYS A 16 -13.08 -2.20 1.37
N THR A 17 -11.84 -2.32 0.91
CA THR A 17 -10.75 -1.41 1.27
C THR A 17 -10.98 -0.02 0.68
N GLU A 18 -11.46 0.05 -0.56
CA GLU A 18 -11.83 1.32 -1.21
C GLU A 18 -12.99 2.01 -0.49
N ASN A 19 -14.09 1.30 -0.22
CA ASN A 19 -15.23 1.83 0.52
C ASN A 19 -14.84 2.29 1.94
N ALA A 20 -13.92 1.58 2.60
CA ALA A 20 -13.40 2.00 3.90
C ALA A 20 -12.60 3.31 3.80
N PHE A 21 -11.92 3.56 2.69
CA PHE A 21 -11.25 4.84 2.44
C PHE A 21 -12.25 5.93 2.09
N ASP A 22 -13.23 5.65 1.25
CA ASP A 22 -14.23 6.61 0.79
C ASP A 22 -15.17 7.07 1.91
N SER A 23 -15.50 6.17 2.83
CA SER A 23 -16.33 6.45 4.00
C SER A 23 -15.66 7.35 5.05
N LEU A 24 -14.35 7.56 4.98
CA LEU A 24 -13.67 8.55 5.84
C LEU A 24 -14.12 9.97 5.47
N SER A 25 -14.23 10.84 6.47
CA SER A 25 -14.49 12.26 6.24
C SER A 25 -13.36 12.90 5.42
N GLU A 26 -13.71 13.87 4.57
CA GLU A 26 -12.74 14.69 3.83
C GLU A 26 -11.77 15.44 4.76
N GLU A 27 -12.22 15.74 5.98
CA GLU A 27 -11.39 16.42 6.98
C GLU A 27 -10.49 15.46 7.76
N ASP A 28 -10.75 14.15 7.67
CA ASP A 28 -10.02 13.10 8.38
C ASP A 28 -8.54 13.10 7.99
N TRP A 29 -7.68 13.13 9.02
CA TRP A 29 -6.24 13.14 8.85
C TRP A 29 -5.74 11.89 8.11
N LEU A 30 -6.39 10.73 8.32
CA LEU A 30 -6.04 9.47 7.69
C LEU A 30 -6.36 9.52 6.20
N LYS A 31 -7.54 10.01 5.82
CA LYS A 31 -7.93 10.15 4.40
C LYS A 31 -6.96 11.07 3.66
N LYS A 32 -6.64 12.23 4.26
CA LYS A 32 -5.65 13.16 3.72
C LYS A 32 -4.26 12.52 3.58
N SER A 33 -3.86 11.73 4.56
CA SER A 33 -2.56 11.03 4.56
C SER A 33 -2.49 9.95 3.48
N ILE A 34 -3.56 9.17 3.32
CA ILE A 34 -3.65 8.14 2.27
C ILE A 34 -3.67 8.79 0.88
N ARG A 35 -4.40 9.90 0.67
CA ARG A 35 -4.35 10.64 -0.61
C ARG A 35 -2.95 11.14 -0.94
N LYS A 36 -2.24 11.67 0.05
CA LYS A 36 -0.84 12.08 -0.14
C LYS A 36 0.06 10.88 -0.48
N ALA A 37 -0.13 9.74 0.19
CA ALA A 37 0.60 8.53 -0.14
C ALA A 37 0.28 8.04 -1.56
N ILE A 38 -0.98 8.08 -2.00
CA ILE A 38 -1.39 7.76 -3.39
C ILE A 38 -0.67 8.68 -4.39
N ALA A 39 -0.62 9.99 -4.13
CA ALA A 39 0.10 10.92 -5.00
C ALA A 39 1.60 10.58 -5.08
N ASN A 40 2.23 10.25 -3.95
CA ASN A 40 3.63 9.84 -3.93
C ASN A 40 3.86 8.51 -4.66
N LEU A 41 2.92 7.56 -4.57
CA LEU A 41 3.00 6.29 -5.29
C LEU A 41 2.90 6.51 -6.81
N LYS A 42 2.05 7.43 -7.27
CA LYS A 42 1.96 7.84 -8.68
C LYS A 42 3.28 8.42 -9.19
N GLU A 43 3.98 9.21 -8.37
CA GLU A 43 5.30 9.73 -8.72
C GLU A 43 6.39 8.65 -8.67
N ASN A 44 6.32 7.74 -7.70
CA ASN A 44 7.27 6.65 -7.51
C ASN A 44 6.64 5.47 -6.75
N ALA A 45 6.32 4.39 -7.47
CA ALA A 45 5.74 3.19 -6.88
C ALA A 45 6.65 2.53 -5.85
N PHE A 46 7.96 2.78 -5.88
CA PHE A 46 8.94 2.16 -4.99
C PHE A 46 9.37 3.08 -3.85
N CYS A 47 8.58 4.13 -3.54
CA CYS A 47 8.89 5.07 -2.45
C CYS A 47 8.71 4.51 -1.03
N GLY A 48 8.11 3.32 -0.90
CA GLY A 48 7.97 2.61 0.37
C GLY A 48 9.12 1.65 0.65
N GLU A 49 9.09 1.09 1.85
CA GLU A 49 10.06 0.08 2.28
C GLU A 49 9.57 -1.33 2.00
N LYS A 50 10.43 -2.17 1.43
CA LYS A 50 10.09 -3.54 1.06
C LYS A 50 9.93 -4.43 2.29
N ILE A 51 8.82 -5.15 2.37
CA ILE A 51 8.59 -6.20 3.36
C ILE A 51 9.30 -7.48 2.90
N ARG A 52 10.02 -8.15 3.82
CA ARG A 52 10.71 -9.41 3.53
C ARG A 52 9.68 -10.47 3.11
N LYS A 53 9.98 -11.26 2.07
CA LYS A 53 9.05 -12.26 1.51
C LYS A 53 8.54 -13.26 2.56
N GLU A 54 9.38 -13.62 3.51
CA GLU A 54 9.05 -14.54 4.62
C GLU A 54 7.99 -13.99 5.58
N LEU A 55 7.87 -12.66 5.68
CA LEU A 55 6.91 -11.98 6.55
C LEU A 55 5.58 -11.70 5.86
N ILE A 56 5.47 -11.95 4.54
CA ILE A 56 4.24 -11.73 3.79
C ILE A 56 3.19 -12.75 4.27
N PRO A 57 2.01 -12.29 4.77
CA PRO A 57 0.95 -13.19 5.19
C PRO A 57 0.53 -14.15 4.07
N LYS A 58 0.46 -15.45 4.39
CA LYS A 58 0.05 -16.49 3.43
C LYS A 58 -1.35 -16.24 2.84
N GLU A 59 -2.22 -15.56 3.58
CA GLU A 59 -3.54 -15.16 3.11
C GLU A 59 -3.44 -14.23 1.90
N TYR A 60 -2.53 -13.26 1.93
CA TYR A 60 -2.38 -12.32 0.81
C TYR A 60 -1.84 -13.00 -0.44
N ILE A 61 -0.88 -13.93 -0.29
CA ILE A 61 -0.37 -14.73 -1.40
C ILE A 61 -1.50 -15.58 -2.00
N LYS A 62 -2.28 -16.26 -1.16
CA LYS A 62 -3.36 -17.15 -1.62
C LYS A 62 -4.54 -16.40 -2.24
N LYS A 63 -4.90 -15.24 -1.68
CA LYS A 63 -6.09 -14.48 -2.09
C LYS A 63 -5.82 -13.57 -3.27
N TYR A 64 -4.64 -12.95 -3.31
CA TYR A 64 -4.32 -11.90 -4.26
C TYR A 64 -3.18 -12.25 -5.22
N ASN A 65 -2.55 -13.42 -5.04
CA ASN A 65 -1.43 -13.89 -5.87
C ASN A 65 -0.26 -12.88 -5.96
N ILE A 66 -0.03 -12.13 -4.88
CA ILE A 66 1.07 -11.16 -4.77
C ILE A 66 2.32 -11.82 -4.20
N ASP A 67 3.49 -11.49 -4.76
CA ASP A 67 4.79 -12.05 -4.35
C ASP A 67 5.75 -11.00 -3.74
N ASN A 68 5.28 -9.75 -3.67
CA ASN A 68 5.98 -8.59 -3.12
C ASN A 68 5.02 -7.69 -2.32
N LEU A 69 5.53 -7.12 -1.24
CA LEU A 69 4.85 -6.10 -0.45
C LEU A 69 5.81 -5.00 -0.05
N PHE A 70 5.25 -3.81 0.08
CA PHE A 70 5.90 -2.62 0.58
C PHE A 70 5.03 -2.02 1.68
N TRP A 71 5.66 -1.31 2.60
CA TRP A 71 4.97 -0.44 3.54
C TRP A 71 5.41 1.00 3.35
N TYR A 72 4.48 1.93 3.56
CA TYR A 72 4.73 3.37 3.51
C TYR A 72 4.29 3.99 4.84
N PRO A 73 5.13 4.82 5.48
CA PRO A 73 4.79 5.46 6.75
C PRO A 73 3.66 6.48 6.57
N LEU A 74 2.61 6.33 7.37
CA LEU A 74 1.58 7.34 7.56
C LEU A 74 1.74 7.99 8.96
N PRO A 75 1.14 9.17 9.20
CA PRO A 75 1.16 9.79 10.52
C PRO A 75 0.60 8.89 11.63
N ASN A 76 0.93 9.21 12.88
CA ASN A 76 0.45 8.50 14.08
C ASN A 76 0.82 7.00 14.12
N GLY A 77 1.92 6.62 13.48
CA GLY A 77 2.39 5.23 13.45
C GLY A 77 1.56 4.31 12.55
N TRP A 78 0.69 4.88 11.72
CA TRP A 78 -0.03 4.11 10.71
C TRP A 78 0.88 3.72 9.56
N ARG A 79 0.53 2.64 8.87
CA ARG A 79 1.29 2.14 7.73
C ARG A 79 0.31 1.79 6.61
N LEU A 80 0.60 2.29 5.43
CA LEU A 80 -0.04 1.85 4.20
C LEU A 80 0.74 0.67 3.65
N VAL A 81 0.08 -0.45 3.37
CA VAL A 81 0.70 -1.63 2.75
C VAL A 81 0.17 -1.78 1.34
N TYR A 82 1.09 -1.96 0.41
CA TYR A 82 0.78 -2.06 -1.00
C TYR A 82 1.73 -3.03 -1.70
N SER A 83 1.32 -3.51 -2.87
CA SER A 83 2.13 -4.31 -3.78
C SER A 83 2.43 -3.48 -5.03
N VAL A 84 3.55 -3.76 -5.71
CA VAL A 84 3.89 -3.13 -6.98
C VAL A 84 3.88 -4.19 -8.05
N LEU A 85 2.95 -4.06 -9.00
CA LEU A 85 2.88 -4.93 -10.17
C LEU A 85 3.54 -4.20 -11.33
N THR A 86 4.49 -4.86 -11.98
CA THR A 86 5.17 -4.33 -13.15
C THR A 86 4.84 -5.21 -14.34
N ASN A 87 4.23 -4.65 -15.38
CA ASN A 87 4.17 -5.29 -16.68
C ASN A 87 5.23 -4.62 -17.59
N HIS A 88 5.41 -5.09 -18.82
CA HIS A 88 6.46 -4.58 -19.72
C HIS A 88 6.31 -3.09 -20.08
N VAL A 89 5.16 -2.47 -19.78
CA VAL A 89 4.78 -1.13 -20.23
C VAL A 89 4.44 -0.19 -19.07
N GLU A 90 3.88 -0.71 -17.97
CA GLU A 90 3.22 0.05 -16.91
C GLU A 90 3.61 -0.46 -15.52
N ILE A 91 3.59 0.47 -14.56
CA ILE A 91 3.75 0.18 -13.13
C ILE A 91 2.45 0.50 -12.41
N LEU A 92 1.90 -0.51 -11.73
CA LEU A 92 0.68 -0.42 -10.95
C LEU A 92 0.99 -0.60 -9.46
N ALA A 93 0.60 0.37 -8.64
CA ALA A 93 0.64 0.23 -7.18
C ALA A 93 -0.73 -0.22 -6.66
N VAL A 94 -0.80 -1.38 -6.02
CA VAL A 94 -2.05 -1.96 -5.50
C VAL A 94 -2.06 -1.83 -3.98
N ILE A 95 -2.89 -0.95 -3.44
CA ILE A 95 -3.10 -0.77 -2.00
C ILE A 95 -3.82 -2.00 -1.45
N ILE A 96 -3.13 -2.74 -0.59
CA ILE A 96 -3.66 -3.94 0.04
C ILE A 96 -4.50 -3.54 1.26
N GLU A 97 -3.90 -2.82 2.21
CA GLU A 97 -4.54 -2.41 3.45
C GLU A 97 -3.79 -1.22 4.08
N TYR A 98 -4.40 -0.57 5.07
CA TYR A 98 -3.75 0.43 5.91
C TYR A 98 -4.20 0.24 7.36
N PHE A 99 -3.24 0.26 8.29
CA PHE A 99 -3.50 -0.05 9.69
C PHE A 99 -2.65 0.79 10.64
N ASP A 100 -3.15 0.96 11.86
CA ASP A 100 -2.35 1.41 12.99
C ASP A 100 -1.22 0.43 13.33
N HIS A 101 -0.35 0.84 14.25
CA HIS A 101 0.81 0.06 14.65
C HIS A 101 0.44 -1.33 15.20
N LYS A 102 -0.63 -1.46 15.99
CA LYS A 102 -1.01 -2.70 16.66
C LYS A 102 -1.56 -3.72 15.67
N ASN A 103 -2.41 -3.26 14.76
CA ASN A 103 -2.99 -4.09 13.72
C ASN A 103 -1.93 -4.51 12.69
N TYR A 104 -0.95 -3.64 12.41
CA TYR A 104 0.23 -4.00 11.62
C TYR A 104 0.99 -5.18 12.24
N GLU A 105 1.39 -5.07 13.50
CA GLU A 105 2.16 -6.13 14.17
C GLU A 105 1.41 -7.46 14.17
N LYS A 106 0.11 -7.42 14.52
CA LYS A 106 -0.74 -8.62 14.49
C LYS A 106 -0.84 -9.24 13.10
N ARG A 107 -0.94 -8.43 12.04
CA ARG A 107 -1.08 -8.92 10.66
C ARG A 107 0.19 -9.59 10.16
N PHE A 108 1.35 -9.03 10.48
CA PHE A 108 2.66 -9.50 10.01
C PHE A 108 3.37 -10.40 11.01
N ASN A 109 2.74 -10.69 12.15
CA ASN A 109 3.26 -11.55 13.21
C ASN A 109 4.64 -11.10 13.71
N TYR A 110 4.79 -9.79 13.89
CA TYR A 110 5.93 -9.16 14.57
C TYR A 110 5.80 -9.29 16.10
#